data_AF-A0A9K3KZB0-F1
#
_entry.id   AF-A0A9K3KZB0-F1
#
_cell.length_a   1.000
_cell.length_b   1.000
_cell.length_c   1.000
_cell.angle_alpha   90.00
_cell.angle_beta   90.00
_cell.angle_gamma   90.00
#
_symmetry.space_group_name_H-M   'P 1'
#
loop_
_entity.id
_entity.type
_entity.pdbx_description
1 polymer ?
#
loop_
_entity_poly.entity_id
_entity_poly.type
_entity_poly.pdbx_seq_one_letter_code
_entity_poly.pdbx_strand_id
1 'polypeptide(L)'
;MSKFDRRSLRDDGNYEFPVDDLEDDEATVDLAMSSIDGSAQEFGSLKNHPKERRMQTERIAMYTFLAFIVAMFIGLVPLSWKKRSDSFLLGDSLNPLGEKNMIQCAGSDRRITLKDWLRQDMEDISRLCDLLFLGQSEQADPTRTPVKVFIMMGEANMVGAGLVEGNVDGTLEYTVETKQRFRHLESQDGSLWNNPRSDVRHVAVQRDFDILENDWLAVKKERGYFGPEIQFGYVMGEIFDEPVLIIKAAQGHNSLGGEMLPPGSKQYEMDGYTYAGYGDSPQRWETGTSRMRTSWRAGMKYDENVANAKNILRNIQQYYPGASTYEVVGFVWWQGDSDRRVPAYAARYEENLVRLINALRFDFRAPHAKVVVATIGQDGMDMRGATLDVAQAQMNLGSFDDYPQHQGNVEVVDTRGSWRGPYQPGHEGDHNYLDGPHYGNNAETFMEVGNAMGLSMARLLI
;
A
#
# COMPACT_ATOMS: atom_id res chain seq x y z
N MET A 1 -0.78 -11.96 30.63
CA MET A 1 -1.96 -12.81 30.34
C MET A 1 -3.18 -11.91 30.40
N SER A 2 -3.46 -11.13 29.34
CA SER A 2 -4.80 -10.63 29.05
C SER A 2 -5.46 -11.63 28.11
N LYS A 3 -6.77 -11.83 28.28
CA LYS A 3 -7.54 -12.87 27.59
C LYS A 3 -7.71 -12.47 26.12
N PHE A 4 -7.23 -13.30 25.20
CA PHE A 4 -7.65 -13.25 23.80
C PHE A 4 -9.17 -13.42 23.75
N ASP A 5 -9.90 -12.38 23.38
CA ASP A 5 -11.32 -12.53 23.03
C ASP A 5 -11.39 -13.22 21.66
N ARG A 6 -11.94 -14.43 21.63
CA ARG A 6 -12.11 -15.23 20.40
C ARG A 6 -13.27 -14.70 19.53
N ARG A 7 -13.94 -13.62 19.94
CA ARG A 7 -15.12 -13.08 19.23
C ARG A 7 -14.81 -12.12 18.07
N SER A 8 -13.59 -11.62 17.95
CA SER A 8 -13.18 -10.67 16.88
C SER A 8 -12.58 -11.33 15.63
N LEU A 9 -12.39 -12.66 15.66
CA LEU A 9 -11.92 -13.45 14.52
C LEU A 9 -13.11 -13.93 13.69
N ARG A 10 -13.13 -13.59 12.40
CA ARG A 10 -14.03 -14.21 11.43
C ARG A 10 -13.54 -15.62 11.06
N ASP A 11 -14.45 -16.44 10.51
CA ASP A 11 -14.14 -17.79 10.02
C ASP A 11 -13.13 -17.79 8.84
N ASP A 12 -12.95 -16.65 8.17
CA ASP A 12 -11.95 -16.42 7.11
C ASP A 12 -10.57 -16.00 7.64
N GLY A 13 -10.41 -15.84 8.96
CA GLY A 13 -9.16 -15.46 9.62
C GLY A 13 -8.88 -13.96 9.68
N ASN A 14 -9.77 -13.10 9.15
CA ASN A 14 -9.65 -11.66 9.31
C ASN A 14 -10.17 -11.18 10.67
N TYR A 15 -9.53 -10.14 11.19
CA TYR A 15 -9.92 -9.49 12.43
C TYR A 15 -10.85 -8.31 12.14
N GLU A 16 -12.04 -8.36 12.71
CA GLU A 16 -12.90 -7.19 12.83
C GLU A 16 -12.57 -6.49 14.15
N PHE A 17 -12.20 -5.20 14.08
CA PHE A 17 -11.86 -4.42 15.26
C PHE A 17 -13.07 -3.59 15.71
N PRO A 18 -13.66 -3.91 16.89
CA PRO A 18 -14.56 -2.98 17.55
C PRO A 18 -13.78 -1.74 17.97
N VAL A 19 -14.40 -0.57 17.86
CA VAL A 19 -13.81 0.70 18.34
C VAL A 19 -13.55 0.67 19.86
N ASP A 20 -14.29 -0.18 20.60
CA ASP A 20 -14.20 -0.26 22.07
C ASP A 20 -13.03 -1.14 22.59
N ASP A 21 -12.33 -1.91 21.74
CA ASP A 21 -11.29 -2.89 22.14
C ASP A 21 -9.82 -2.36 22.04
N LEU A 22 -9.64 -1.03 21.94
CA LEU A 22 -8.38 -0.41 21.50
C LEU A 22 -7.34 -0.11 22.61
N GLU A 23 -7.56 -0.54 23.85
CA GLU A 23 -6.69 -0.17 24.99
C GLU A 23 -5.31 -0.88 25.02
N ASP A 24 -5.11 -2.00 24.31
CA ASP A 24 -3.90 -2.84 24.46
C ASP A 24 -2.72 -2.51 23.49
N ASP A 25 -2.78 -1.41 22.71
CA ASP A 25 -1.75 -1.01 21.71
C ASP A 25 -0.93 0.25 22.10
N GLU A 26 -0.97 0.69 23.37
CA GLU A 26 -0.23 1.86 23.90
C GLU A 26 1.28 1.81 23.63
N ALA A 27 1.89 0.62 23.61
CA ALA A 27 3.34 0.46 23.54
C ALA A 27 3.98 1.04 22.25
N THR A 28 3.28 1.01 21.11
CA THR A 28 3.82 1.52 19.83
C THR A 28 3.64 3.03 19.69
N VAL A 29 2.59 3.58 20.32
CA VAL A 29 2.27 5.03 20.30
C VAL A 29 3.11 5.77 21.35
N ASP A 30 3.24 5.22 22.56
CA ASP A 30 4.09 5.80 23.62
C ASP A 30 5.58 5.80 23.25
N LEU A 31 6.02 4.83 22.44
CA LEU A 31 7.39 4.81 21.90
C LEU A 31 7.65 5.94 20.90
N ALA A 32 6.62 6.36 20.14
CA ALA A 32 6.72 7.52 19.26
C ALA A 32 6.66 8.83 20.07
N MET A 33 5.76 8.91 21.06
CA MET A 33 5.58 10.10 21.91
C MET A 33 6.75 10.35 22.88
N SER A 34 7.37 9.30 23.42
CA SER A 34 8.53 9.42 24.33
C SER A 34 9.83 9.88 23.66
N SER A 35 9.89 9.87 22.31
CA SER A 35 11.00 10.47 21.56
C SER A 35 10.78 11.96 21.21
N ILE A 36 9.62 12.53 21.56
CA ILE A 36 9.22 13.89 21.15
C ILE A 36 9.52 14.94 22.24
N ASP A 37 9.69 14.56 23.50
CA ASP A 37 10.11 15.49 24.57
C ASP A 37 11.62 15.42 24.83
N GLY A 38 12.35 16.47 24.45
CA GLY A 38 13.67 16.72 25.03
C GLY A 38 14.66 17.52 24.18
N SER A 39 14.44 18.83 24.03
CA SER A 39 15.56 19.75 23.89
C SER A 39 16.22 19.95 25.27
N ALA A 40 17.50 19.56 25.35
CA ALA A 40 18.49 19.93 26.36
C ALA A 40 18.15 19.76 27.87
N GLN A 41 18.52 18.62 28.47
CA GLN A 41 19.53 18.52 29.55
C GLN A 41 19.57 17.11 30.17
N GLU A 42 20.81 16.67 30.44
CA GLU A 42 21.26 15.57 31.31
C GLU A 42 20.89 14.11 30.97
N PHE A 43 21.95 13.35 30.65
CA PHE A 43 21.98 11.90 30.64
C PHE A 43 21.56 11.32 32.00
N GLY A 44 20.52 10.48 31.99
CA GLY A 44 20.09 9.71 33.16
C GLY A 44 19.28 8.46 32.80
N SER A 45 19.98 7.31 32.72
CA SER A 45 19.45 5.93 32.86
C SER A 45 18.44 5.40 31.83
N LEU A 46 18.93 5.01 30.64
CA LEU A 46 18.34 3.91 29.86
C LEU A 46 18.70 2.56 30.50
N LYS A 47 17.85 2.04 31.38
CA LYS A 47 17.84 0.61 31.75
C LYS A 47 16.51 0.01 31.33
N ASN A 48 16.61 -1.03 30.51
CA ASN A 48 15.60 -2.00 30.07
C ASN A 48 14.80 -1.63 28.80
N HIS A 49 15.43 -1.90 27.66
CA HIS A 49 14.76 -2.19 26.38
C HIS A 49 13.75 -3.35 26.53
N PRO A 50 12.58 -3.32 25.86
CA PRO A 50 11.67 -4.47 25.78
C PRO A 50 12.10 -5.46 24.68
N LYS A 51 13.34 -5.96 24.71
CA LYS A 51 13.74 -7.12 23.89
C LYS A 51 13.07 -8.40 24.38
N GLU A 52 12.82 -8.50 25.68
CA GLU A 52 12.32 -9.73 26.32
C GLU A 52 10.82 -9.96 26.10
N ARG A 53 10.00 -8.89 26.10
CA ARG A 53 8.56 -9.01 25.86
C ARG A 53 8.25 -9.48 24.43
N ARG A 54 8.96 -8.96 23.43
CA ARG A 54 8.79 -9.36 22.01
C ARG A 54 9.28 -10.78 21.74
N MET A 55 10.45 -11.19 22.28
CA MET A 55 10.92 -12.57 22.16
C MET A 55 10.00 -13.58 22.86
N GLN A 56 9.36 -13.21 23.97
CA GLN A 56 8.36 -14.06 24.63
C GLN A 56 7.11 -14.23 23.77
N THR A 57 6.60 -13.15 23.15
CA THR A 57 5.44 -13.22 22.25
C THR A 57 5.74 -14.02 20.98
N GLU A 58 6.93 -13.85 20.37
CA GLU A 58 7.39 -14.64 19.22
C GLU A 58 7.52 -16.14 19.55
N ARG A 59 8.04 -16.48 20.74
CA ARG A 59 8.10 -17.87 21.22
C ARG A 59 6.71 -18.47 21.43
N ILE A 60 5.79 -17.72 22.04
CA ILE A 60 4.42 -18.20 22.28
C ILE A 60 3.73 -18.47 20.94
N ALA A 61 3.78 -17.54 19.98
CA ALA A 61 3.20 -17.73 18.65
C ALA A 61 3.79 -18.95 17.91
N MET A 62 5.11 -19.14 17.99
CA MET A 62 5.80 -20.30 17.43
C MET A 62 5.34 -21.62 18.08
N TYR A 63 5.15 -21.65 19.41
CA TYR A 63 4.64 -22.84 20.10
C TYR A 63 3.17 -23.12 19.80
N THR A 64 2.33 -22.10 19.61
CA THR A 64 0.93 -22.29 19.21
C THR A 64 0.84 -22.85 17.79
N PHE A 65 1.70 -22.37 16.88
CA PHE A 65 1.79 -22.88 15.51
C PHE A 65 2.33 -24.31 15.46
N LEU A 66 3.36 -24.63 16.25
CA LEU A 66 3.87 -26.01 16.37
C LEU A 66 2.83 -26.96 16.97
N ALA A 67 2.09 -26.52 17.99
CA ALA A 67 1.01 -27.30 18.60
C ALA A 67 -0.12 -27.58 17.61
N PHE A 68 -0.41 -26.64 16.71
CA PHE A 68 -1.40 -26.80 15.64
C PHE A 68 -0.95 -27.82 14.58
N ILE A 69 0.32 -27.79 14.17
CA ILE A 69 0.90 -28.79 13.26
C ILE A 69 0.90 -30.17 13.90
N VAL A 70 1.28 -30.27 15.18
CA VAL A 70 1.27 -31.54 15.92
C VAL A 70 -0.16 -32.08 16.07
N ALA A 71 -1.17 -31.22 16.28
CA ALA A 71 -2.57 -31.63 16.33
C ALA A 71 -3.09 -32.17 14.98
N MET A 72 -2.61 -31.63 13.85
CA MET A 72 -2.88 -32.20 12.51
C MET A 72 -2.24 -33.59 12.33
N PHE A 73 -1.00 -33.78 12.78
CA PHE A 73 -0.28 -35.05 12.62
C PHE A 73 -0.78 -36.17 13.56
N ILE A 74 -1.33 -35.83 14.73
CA ILE A 74 -1.87 -36.81 15.70
C ILE A 74 -3.33 -37.20 15.39
N GLY A 75 -3.96 -36.61 14.36
CA GLY A 75 -5.31 -37.00 13.94
C GLY A 75 -6.41 -36.64 14.93
N LEU A 76 -6.19 -35.63 15.77
CA LEU A 76 -7.17 -35.12 16.74
C LEU A 76 -8.18 -34.13 16.12
N VAL A 77 -8.10 -33.88 14.81
CA VAL A 77 -9.13 -33.14 14.07
C VAL A 77 -10.22 -34.13 13.62
N PRO A 78 -11.49 -33.93 13.99
CA PRO A 78 -12.56 -34.85 13.62
C PRO A 78 -12.64 -35.08 12.11
N LEU A 79 -12.73 -36.35 11.70
CA LEU A 79 -12.77 -36.81 10.30
C LEU A 79 -13.90 -36.19 9.44
N SER A 80 -14.85 -35.46 10.04
CA SER A 80 -15.90 -34.73 9.31
C SER A 80 -15.38 -33.50 8.56
N TRP A 81 -14.14 -33.07 8.80
CA TRP A 81 -13.51 -31.94 8.09
C TRP A 81 -12.80 -32.35 6.79
N LYS A 82 -12.65 -33.66 6.55
CA LYS A 82 -11.93 -34.20 5.39
C LYS A 82 -12.80 -34.43 4.15
N LYS A 83 -14.08 -34.02 4.19
CA LYS A 83 -15.04 -34.17 3.07
C LYS A 83 -15.56 -32.85 2.49
N ARG A 84 -14.99 -31.72 2.89
CA ARG A 84 -15.36 -30.38 2.40
C ARG A 84 -14.30 -29.73 1.50
N SER A 85 -13.23 -30.45 1.13
CA SER A 85 -12.15 -29.91 0.29
C SER A 85 -12.37 -30.07 -1.21
N ASP A 86 -13.30 -30.92 -1.65
CA ASP A 86 -13.38 -31.32 -3.06
C ASP A 86 -14.57 -30.68 -3.81
N SER A 87 -15.24 -29.69 -3.20
CA SER A 87 -16.31 -28.90 -3.84
C SER A 87 -16.05 -27.38 -3.81
N PHE A 88 -14.81 -26.94 -3.57
CA PHE A 88 -14.43 -25.52 -3.57
C PHE A 88 -13.77 -25.07 -4.88
N LEU A 89 -13.96 -25.85 -5.95
CA LEU A 89 -13.65 -25.43 -7.31
C LEU A 89 -14.80 -24.53 -7.80
N LEU A 90 -14.58 -23.21 -7.80
CA LEU A 90 -15.32 -22.21 -8.59
C LEU A 90 -16.83 -22.49 -8.70
N GLY A 91 -17.61 -22.10 -7.69
CA GLY A 91 -19.06 -22.26 -7.69
C GLY A 91 -19.78 -21.21 -6.87
N ASP A 92 -20.33 -20.23 -7.58
CA ASP A 92 -21.64 -19.60 -7.29
C ASP A 92 -21.80 -18.58 -6.14
N SER A 93 -20.79 -17.74 -5.83
CA SER A 93 -21.04 -16.55 -4.97
C SER A 93 -20.52 -15.21 -5.48
N LEU A 94 -20.07 -15.10 -6.73
CA LEU A 94 -20.13 -13.81 -7.41
C LEU A 94 -21.57 -13.64 -7.86
N ASN A 95 -22.40 -13.05 -7.01
CA ASN A 95 -23.67 -12.50 -7.49
C ASN A 95 -23.31 -11.68 -8.75
N PRO A 96 -23.97 -11.91 -9.90
CA PRO A 96 -23.74 -11.09 -11.06
C PRO A 96 -24.04 -9.66 -10.63
N LEU A 97 -22.99 -8.84 -10.53
CA LEU A 97 -23.11 -7.40 -10.57
C LEU A 97 -24.12 -7.10 -11.68
N GLY A 98 -25.31 -6.62 -11.30
CA GLY A 98 -26.49 -6.65 -12.17
C GLY A 98 -26.31 -5.83 -13.45
N GLU A 99 -27.36 -5.72 -14.27
CA GLU A 99 -27.34 -4.91 -15.51
C GLU A 99 -26.85 -3.46 -15.34
N LYS A 100 -26.76 -2.96 -14.09
CA LYS A 100 -26.20 -1.66 -13.70
C LYS A 100 -24.67 -1.55 -13.78
N ASN A 101 -23.94 -2.66 -13.86
CA ASN A 101 -22.48 -2.70 -13.65
C ASN A 101 -21.71 -3.19 -14.88
N MET A 102 -22.32 -3.05 -16.07
CA MET A 102 -21.58 -3.17 -17.32
C MET A 102 -20.58 -2.02 -17.42
N ILE A 103 -19.32 -2.35 -17.63
CA ILE A 103 -18.27 -1.36 -17.68
C ILE A 103 -17.97 -1.04 -19.15
N GLN A 104 -17.98 0.25 -19.51
CA GLN A 104 -17.68 0.67 -20.87
C GLN A 104 -16.20 1.07 -20.96
N CYS A 105 -15.47 0.56 -21.95
CA CYS A 105 -14.10 1.04 -22.20
C CYS A 105 -14.16 2.43 -22.84
N ALA A 106 -13.49 3.42 -22.22
CA ALA A 106 -13.40 4.78 -22.74
C ALA A 106 -12.91 4.78 -24.20
N GLY A 107 -13.45 5.72 -25.00
CA GLY A 107 -13.15 5.80 -26.43
C GLY A 107 -13.74 4.67 -27.29
N SER A 108 -14.63 3.82 -26.74
CA SER A 108 -15.27 2.74 -27.50
C SER A 108 -16.73 2.47 -27.05
N ASP A 109 -17.52 1.86 -27.93
CA ASP A 109 -18.85 1.31 -27.58
C ASP A 109 -18.76 -0.08 -26.93
N ARG A 110 -17.54 -0.58 -26.71
CA ARG A 110 -17.31 -1.89 -26.11
C ARG A 110 -17.68 -1.85 -24.64
N ARG A 111 -18.67 -2.66 -24.27
CA ARG A 111 -19.00 -2.97 -22.88
C ARG A 111 -18.42 -4.32 -22.50
N ILE A 112 -17.75 -4.39 -21.35
CA ILE A 112 -17.17 -5.60 -20.80
C ILE A 112 -17.79 -5.91 -19.44
N THR A 113 -17.82 -7.19 -19.08
CA THR A 113 -18.24 -7.60 -17.74
C THR A 113 -17.14 -7.30 -16.73
N LEU A 114 -17.47 -7.21 -15.44
CA LEU A 114 -16.44 -7.15 -14.38
C LEU A 114 -15.45 -8.31 -14.50
N LYS A 115 -15.96 -9.51 -14.80
CA LYS A 115 -15.12 -10.71 -14.97
C LYS A 115 -14.13 -10.58 -16.13
N ASP A 116 -14.55 -10.01 -17.25
CA ASP A 116 -13.66 -9.78 -18.39
C ASP A 116 -12.69 -8.63 -18.11
N TRP A 117 -13.12 -7.63 -17.35
CA TRP A 117 -12.27 -6.53 -16.88
C TRP A 117 -11.16 -7.04 -15.96
N LEU A 118 -11.50 -7.88 -14.98
CA LEU A 118 -10.54 -8.55 -14.08
C LEU A 118 -9.63 -9.53 -14.82
N ARG A 119 -9.92 -9.90 -16.07
CA ARG A 119 -9.08 -10.81 -16.88
C ARG A 119 -8.22 -10.10 -17.91
N GLN A 120 -8.22 -8.77 -17.92
CA GLN A 120 -7.37 -8.02 -18.83
C GLN A 120 -5.90 -8.38 -18.64
N ASP A 121 -5.17 -8.40 -19.74
CA ASP A 121 -3.75 -8.67 -19.69
C ASP A 121 -3.01 -7.50 -19.01
N MET A 122 -2.16 -7.82 -18.04
CA MET A 122 -1.38 -6.84 -17.28
C MET A 122 0.05 -6.69 -17.82
N GLU A 123 0.40 -7.36 -18.92
CA GLU A 123 1.71 -7.24 -19.57
C GLU A 123 2.01 -5.80 -20.04
N ASP A 124 1.00 -5.08 -20.53
CA ASP A 124 1.11 -3.67 -20.91
C ASP A 124 -0.03 -2.87 -20.29
N ILE A 125 0.23 -2.35 -19.08
CA ILE A 125 -0.77 -1.63 -18.30
C ILE A 125 -1.27 -0.34 -18.99
N SER A 126 -0.52 0.20 -19.97
CA SER A 126 -0.95 1.37 -20.74
C SER A 126 -2.12 1.09 -21.69
N ARG A 127 -2.40 -0.19 -21.96
CA ARG A 127 -3.49 -0.64 -22.83
C ARG A 127 -4.72 -1.13 -22.08
N LEU A 128 -4.69 -1.10 -20.76
CA LEU A 128 -5.85 -1.43 -19.96
C LEU A 128 -6.99 -0.47 -20.33
N CYS A 129 -8.20 -1.00 -20.46
CA CYS A 129 -9.36 -0.16 -20.68
C CYS A 129 -9.49 0.84 -19.52
N ASP A 130 -9.54 2.14 -19.84
CA ASP A 130 -9.98 3.14 -18.90
C ASP A 130 -11.50 3.02 -18.80
N LEU A 131 -11.99 2.60 -17.65
CA LEU A 131 -13.39 2.27 -17.51
C LEU A 131 -14.26 3.52 -17.38
N LEU A 132 -15.43 3.51 -17.99
CA LEU A 132 -16.54 4.41 -17.68
C LEU A 132 -17.50 3.66 -16.76
N PHE A 133 -17.57 4.09 -15.51
CA PHE A 133 -18.52 3.59 -14.54
C PHE A 133 -19.87 4.27 -14.80
N LEU A 134 -20.91 3.49 -15.13
CA LEU A 134 -22.21 4.01 -15.56
C LEU A 134 -23.10 4.47 -14.38
N GLY A 135 -22.56 4.49 -13.17
CA GLY A 135 -23.16 4.97 -11.93
C GLY A 135 -22.26 4.63 -10.74
N GLN A 136 -22.43 5.32 -9.61
CA GLN A 136 -21.80 4.90 -8.35
C GLN A 136 -22.55 3.69 -7.77
N SER A 137 -21.82 2.80 -7.09
CA SER A 137 -22.39 1.67 -6.35
C SER A 137 -23.30 2.17 -5.21
N GLU A 138 -24.33 1.39 -4.87
CA GLU A 138 -25.18 1.67 -3.72
C GLU A 138 -24.45 1.20 -2.46
N GLN A 139 -24.15 2.12 -1.55
CA GLN A 139 -23.38 1.80 -0.35
C GLN A 139 -24.19 1.09 0.71
N ALA A 140 -23.55 0.10 1.33
CA ALA A 140 -23.99 -0.42 2.61
C ALA A 140 -23.84 0.64 3.72
N ASP A 141 -24.74 0.58 4.71
CA ASP A 141 -24.73 1.48 5.86
C ASP A 141 -23.43 1.29 6.67
N PRO A 142 -22.57 2.33 6.80
CA PRO A 142 -21.31 2.22 7.53
C PRO A 142 -21.49 2.00 9.04
N THR A 143 -22.70 2.20 9.57
CA THR A 143 -23.01 1.87 10.96
C THR A 143 -23.19 0.35 11.19
N ARG A 144 -23.39 -0.41 10.11
CA ARG A 144 -23.75 -1.84 10.13
C ARG A 144 -22.77 -2.74 9.38
N THR A 145 -21.82 -2.15 8.66
CA THR A 145 -20.84 -2.88 7.85
C THR A 145 -19.44 -2.37 8.14
N PRO A 146 -18.45 -3.27 8.30
CA PRO A 146 -17.08 -2.85 8.53
C PRO A 146 -16.54 -2.04 7.34
N VAL A 147 -15.88 -0.93 7.63
CA VAL A 147 -15.15 -0.16 6.61
C VAL A 147 -13.98 -0.98 6.10
N LYS A 148 -13.91 -1.16 4.78
CA LYS A 148 -12.81 -1.84 4.09
C LYS A 148 -11.64 -0.88 3.96
N VAL A 149 -10.56 -1.16 4.68
CA VAL A 149 -9.39 -0.28 4.76
C VAL A 149 -8.26 -0.78 3.88
N PHE A 150 -7.78 0.11 3.01
CA PHE A 150 -6.58 -0.05 2.22
C PHE A 150 -5.50 0.90 2.71
N ILE A 151 -4.32 0.36 3.02
CA ILE A 151 -3.19 1.16 3.49
C ILE A 151 -2.18 1.28 2.35
N MET A 152 -2.03 2.51 1.85
CA MET A 152 -1.07 2.85 0.81
C MET A 152 0.19 3.42 1.45
N MET A 153 1.34 2.79 1.21
CA MET A 153 2.63 3.20 1.73
C MET A 153 3.68 3.26 0.61
N GLY A 154 4.69 4.09 0.82
CA GLY A 154 5.79 4.24 -0.12
C GLY A 154 6.50 5.57 0.04
N GLU A 155 7.14 6.01 -1.04
CA GLU A 155 7.83 7.30 -1.09
C GLU A 155 7.08 8.32 -1.97
N ALA A 156 7.83 9.32 -2.44
CA ALA A 156 7.56 10.20 -3.57
C ALA A 156 6.60 9.66 -4.66
N ASN A 157 6.78 8.41 -5.13
CA ASN A 157 5.88 7.81 -6.13
C ASN A 157 4.46 7.58 -5.56
N MET A 158 4.35 7.07 -4.34
CA MET A 158 3.05 6.88 -3.66
C MET A 158 2.43 8.21 -3.22
N VAL A 159 3.23 9.20 -2.78
CA VAL A 159 2.72 10.53 -2.43
C VAL A 159 1.94 11.12 -3.60
N GLY A 160 2.44 10.90 -4.82
CA GLY A 160 1.82 11.38 -6.04
C GLY A 160 2.39 12.72 -6.49
N ALA A 161 2.61 12.85 -7.79
CA ALA A 161 3.00 14.11 -8.40
C ALA A 161 2.38 14.26 -9.81
N GLY A 162 1.30 13.54 -10.11
CA GLY A 162 0.59 13.67 -11.38
C GLY A 162 -0.01 15.06 -11.48
N LEU A 163 0.41 15.86 -12.46
CA LEU A 163 -0.01 17.24 -12.60
C LEU A 163 -1.46 17.32 -13.05
N VAL A 164 -2.27 18.05 -12.27
CA VAL A 164 -3.71 18.13 -12.48
C VAL A 164 -4.06 19.04 -13.66
N GLU A 165 -3.62 20.30 -13.62
CA GLU A 165 -4.03 21.34 -14.57
C GLU A 165 -3.10 21.45 -15.78
N GLY A 166 -3.67 21.87 -16.91
CA GLY A 166 -2.95 22.30 -18.10
C GLY A 166 -3.41 21.58 -19.36
N ASN A 167 -3.24 22.22 -20.52
CA ASN A 167 -3.68 21.67 -21.81
C ASN A 167 -2.49 21.13 -22.63
N VAL A 168 -1.56 20.44 -21.99
CA VAL A 168 -0.39 19.83 -22.62
C VAL A 168 -0.33 18.35 -22.26
N ASP A 169 0.28 17.53 -23.12
CA ASP A 169 0.36 16.09 -22.91
C ASP A 169 0.94 15.75 -21.52
N GLY A 170 0.32 14.83 -20.80
CA GLY A 170 0.75 14.41 -19.47
C GLY A 170 0.15 15.17 -18.29
N THR A 171 -0.63 16.23 -18.50
CA THR A 171 -1.54 16.72 -17.45
C THR A 171 -2.80 15.86 -17.39
N LEU A 172 -3.51 15.90 -16.27
CA LEU A 172 -4.78 15.19 -16.16
C LEU A 172 -5.85 15.82 -17.06
N GLU A 173 -5.94 17.15 -17.09
CA GLU A 173 -6.89 17.89 -17.95
C GLU A 173 -6.72 17.51 -19.43
N TYR A 174 -5.49 17.45 -19.95
CA TYR A 174 -5.24 16.99 -21.31
C TYR A 174 -5.56 15.49 -21.50
N THR A 175 -5.20 14.65 -20.52
CA THR A 175 -5.46 13.20 -20.57
C THR A 175 -6.96 12.91 -20.67
N VAL A 176 -7.78 13.62 -19.90
CA VAL A 176 -9.22 13.40 -19.90
C VAL A 176 -9.89 14.10 -21.09
N GLU A 177 -9.66 15.40 -21.28
CA GLU A 177 -10.40 16.18 -22.28
C GLU A 177 -9.90 15.94 -23.70
N THR A 178 -8.58 15.79 -23.90
CA THR A 178 -8.02 15.64 -25.26
C THR A 178 -7.80 14.18 -25.63
N LYS A 179 -7.17 13.37 -24.75
CA LYS A 179 -6.97 11.94 -25.04
C LYS A 179 -8.22 11.09 -24.78
N GLN A 180 -9.25 11.65 -24.15
CA GLN A 180 -10.51 10.96 -23.86
C GLN A 180 -10.31 9.70 -22.98
N ARG A 181 -9.30 9.73 -22.11
CA ARG A 181 -8.95 8.67 -21.17
C ARG A 181 -9.47 8.98 -19.77
N PHE A 182 -9.81 7.97 -18.98
CA PHE A 182 -10.30 8.13 -17.61
C PHE A 182 -11.50 9.11 -17.46
N ARG A 183 -12.39 9.19 -18.45
CA ARG A 183 -13.52 10.16 -18.45
C ARG A 183 -14.57 9.94 -17.37
N HIS A 184 -14.51 8.84 -16.62
CA HIS A 184 -15.35 8.68 -15.43
C HIS A 184 -15.07 9.72 -14.35
N LEU A 185 -13.93 10.42 -14.43
CA LEU A 185 -13.60 11.55 -13.56
C LEU A 185 -14.45 12.79 -13.88
N GLU A 186 -14.93 12.95 -15.12
CA GLU A 186 -15.81 14.05 -15.51
C GLU A 186 -17.15 13.94 -14.78
N SER A 187 -17.60 15.03 -14.16
CA SER A 187 -18.97 15.16 -13.69
C SER A 187 -19.95 15.27 -14.86
N GLN A 188 -21.25 15.19 -14.57
CA GLN A 188 -22.31 15.27 -15.59
C GLN A 188 -22.31 16.58 -16.39
N ASP A 189 -21.79 17.67 -15.83
CA ASP A 189 -21.63 18.96 -16.49
C ASP A 189 -20.28 19.10 -17.23
N GLY A 190 -19.45 18.05 -17.23
CA GLY A 190 -18.16 18.00 -17.93
C GLY A 190 -16.98 18.56 -17.12
N SER A 191 -17.15 18.91 -15.85
CA SER A 191 -16.04 19.35 -14.99
C SER A 191 -15.21 18.17 -14.48
N LEU A 192 -13.89 18.29 -14.50
CA LEU A 192 -12.99 17.32 -13.85
C LEU A 192 -12.92 17.51 -12.33
N TRP A 193 -13.33 18.68 -11.85
CA TRP A 193 -13.18 19.10 -10.47
C TRP A 193 -14.45 18.82 -9.70
N ASN A 194 -14.28 18.45 -8.42
CA ASN A 194 -15.39 18.32 -7.47
C ASN A 194 -16.44 17.27 -7.86
N ASN A 195 -15.99 16.18 -8.48
CA ASN A 195 -16.78 14.97 -8.69
C ASN A 195 -16.38 13.87 -7.67
N PRO A 196 -16.77 13.99 -6.40
CA PRO A 196 -16.37 13.03 -5.38
C PRO A 196 -17.12 11.71 -5.51
N ARG A 197 -16.38 10.64 -5.24
CA ARG A 197 -16.94 9.34 -4.87
C ARG A 197 -17.45 9.40 -3.43
N SER A 198 -18.76 9.27 -3.27
CA SER A 198 -19.40 9.34 -1.95
C SER A 198 -19.23 8.05 -1.13
N ASP A 199 -18.58 7.04 -1.70
CA ASP A 199 -18.37 5.66 -1.22
C ASP A 199 -16.92 5.35 -0.86
N VAL A 200 -16.00 6.22 -1.26
CA VAL A 200 -14.57 6.03 -1.02
C VAL A 200 -14.02 7.25 -0.32
N ARG A 201 -13.58 7.06 0.92
CA ARG A 201 -12.90 8.08 1.69
C ARG A 201 -11.40 7.97 1.48
N HIS A 202 -10.72 9.10 1.34
CA HIS A 202 -9.27 9.18 1.24
C HIS A 202 -8.71 10.05 2.38
N VAL A 203 -7.79 9.47 3.14
CA VAL A 203 -7.06 10.16 4.19
C VAL A 203 -5.57 10.07 3.90
N ALA A 204 -4.93 11.21 3.65
CA ALA A 204 -3.49 11.32 3.50
C ALA A 204 -2.86 11.88 4.78
N VAL A 205 -1.84 11.21 5.28
CA VAL A 205 -1.16 11.56 6.54
C VAL A 205 0.35 11.48 6.39
N GLN A 206 1.05 12.43 6.98
CA GLN A 206 2.51 12.47 7.06
C GLN A 206 2.95 12.95 8.46
N ARG A 207 4.25 12.87 8.77
CA ARG A 207 4.95 13.59 9.86
C ARG A 207 4.08 13.92 11.09
N ASP A 208 4.22 13.14 12.15
CA ASP A 208 3.60 13.44 13.45
C ASP A 208 2.07 13.66 13.36
N PHE A 209 1.36 12.77 12.63
CA PHE A 209 -0.08 12.80 12.42
C PHE A 209 -0.63 14.02 11.66
N ASP A 210 0.19 14.71 10.88
CA ASP A 210 -0.24 15.80 9.99
C ASP A 210 -1.16 15.27 8.89
N ILE A 211 -2.46 15.57 9.02
CA ILE A 211 -3.50 15.19 8.06
C ILE A 211 -3.48 16.17 6.90
N LEU A 212 -2.91 15.72 5.78
CA LEU A 212 -2.85 16.50 4.54
C LEU A 212 -4.18 16.49 3.80
N GLU A 213 -4.93 15.38 3.93
CA GLU A 213 -6.24 15.23 3.33
C GLU A 213 -7.10 14.31 4.17
N ASN A 214 -8.38 14.66 4.30
CA ASN A 214 -9.42 13.81 4.85
C ASN A 214 -10.71 14.19 4.12
N ASP A 215 -10.97 13.53 3.00
CA ASP A 215 -12.14 13.85 2.18
C ASP A 215 -12.67 12.64 1.39
N TRP A 216 -13.83 12.82 0.75
CA TRP A 216 -14.31 11.92 -0.27
C TRP A 216 -13.34 11.94 -1.45
N LEU A 217 -13.10 10.78 -2.05
CA LEU A 217 -12.11 10.62 -3.11
C LEU A 217 -12.55 11.44 -4.33
N ALA A 218 -11.76 12.48 -4.64
CA ALA A 218 -11.98 13.37 -5.76
C ALA A 218 -10.63 13.88 -6.26
N VAL A 219 -10.59 14.25 -7.54
CA VAL A 219 -9.50 15.08 -8.05
C VAL A 219 -9.74 16.51 -7.58
N LYS A 220 -8.72 17.06 -6.90
CA LYS A 220 -8.77 18.40 -6.31
C LYS A 220 -7.84 19.34 -7.04
N LYS A 221 -8.43 20.34 -7.69
CA LYS A 221 -7.71 21.34 -8.47
C LYS A 221 -6.69 22.09 -7.60
N GLU A 222 -7.12 22.53 -6.43
CA GLU A 222 -6.34 23.30 -5.45
C GLU A 222 -5.10 22.56 -4.92
N ARG A 223 -5.07 21.23 -5.01
CA ARG A 223 -3.90 20.43 -4.63
C ARG A 223 -2.82 20.47 -5.71
N GLY A 224 -3.18 20.74 -6.97
CA GLY A 224 -2.29 20.76 -8.14
C GLY A 224 -1.75 19.38 -8.56
N TYR A 225 -1.68 18.42 -7.64
CA TYR A 225 -1.12 17.09 -7.87
C TYR A 225 -1.95 15.98 -7.21
N PHE A 226 -1.86 14.79 -7.78
CA PHE A 226 -2.46 13.56 -7.23
C PHE A 226 -1.52 12.36 -7.38
N GLY A 227 -1.82 11.28 -6.67
CA GLY A 227 -1.11 10.01 -6.79
C GLY A 227 -1.99 8.86 -7.30
N PRO A 228 -1.53 7.62 -7.19
CA PRO A 228 -2.29 6.47 -7.69
C PRO A 228 -3.61 6.23 -6.94
N GLU A 229 -3.83 6.89 -5.78
CA GLU A 229 -5.03 6.72 -4.96
C GLU A 229 -6.32 7.04 -5.72
N ILE A 230 -6.28 7.95 -6.69
CA ILE A 230 -7.49 8.36 -7.43
C ILE A 230 -8.04 7.14 -8.18
N GLN A 231 -7.26 6.59 -9.10
CA GLN A 231 -7.76 5.47 -9.89
C GLN A 231 -7.88 4.18 -9.07
N PHE A 232 -6.97 3.94 -8.12
CA PHE A 232 -7.08 2.79 -7.21
C PHE A 232 -8.41 2.83 -6.44
N GLY A 233 -8.77 3.99 -5.88
CA GLY A 233 -9.99 4.14 -5.12
C GLY A 233 -11.25 4.07 -5.95
N TYR A 234 -11.24 4.59 -7.18
CA TYR A 234 -12.35 4.36 -8.12
C TYR A 234 -12.58 2.88 -8.37
N VAL A 235 -11.52 2.09 -8.57
CA VAL A 235 -11.63 0.65 -8.72
C VAL A 235 -12.19 -0.01 -7.44
N MET A 236 -11.71 0.38 -6.26
CA MET A 236 -12.20 -0.21 -5.00
C MET A 236 -13.67 0.10 -4.72
N GLY A 237 -14.13 1.33 -4.98
CA GLY A 237 -15.54 1.70 -4.80
C GLY A 237 -16.50 0.94 -5.73
N GLU A 238 -15.99 0.37 -6.82
CA GLU A 238 -16.81 -0.35 -7.80
C GLU A 238 -16.93 -1.83 -7.50
N ILE A 239 -15.96 -2.41 -6.80
CA ILE A 239 -15.97 -3.84 -6.45
C ILE A 239 -16.55 -4.11 -5.06
N PHE A 240 -16.64 -3.09 -4.21
CA PHE A 240 -17.21 -3.20 -2.86
C PHE A 240 -18.56 -2.51 -2.78
N ASP A 241 -19.53 -3.20 -2.19
CA ASP A 241 -20.77 -2.57 -1.70
C ASP A 241 -20.53 -1.94 -0.32
N GLU A 242 -19.54 -2.42 0.44
CA GLU A 242 -19.13 -1.86 1.72
C GLU A 242 -18.38 -0.52 1.59
N PRO A 243 -18.47 0.35 2.62
CA PRO A 243 -17.70 1.59 2.67
C PRO A 243 -16.18 1.36 2.57
N VAL A 244 -15.50 2.16 1.76
CA VAL A 244 -14.05 2.03 1.52
C VAL A 244 -13.28 3.21 2.12
N LEU A 245 -12.23 2.92 2.89
CA LEU A 245 -11.26 3.91 3.36
C LEU A 245 -9.87 3.62 2.81
N ILE A 246 -9.29 4.61 2.14
CA ILE A 246 -7.88 4.62 1.74
C ILE A 246 -7.11 5.48 2.75
N ILE A 247 -6.13 4.87 3.40
CA ILE A 247 -5.15 5.55 4.25
C ILE A 247 -3.83 5.62 3.51
N LYS A 248 -3.43 6.83 3.10
CA LYS A 248 -2.16 7.08 2.42
C LYS A 248 -1.12 7.62 3.41
N ALA A 249 -0.22 6.75 3.84
CA ALA A 249 0.90 7.06 4.73
C ALA A 249 2.21 6.95 3.93
N ALA A 250 2.53 7.99 3.18
CA ALA A 250 3.70 8.04 2.29
C ALA A 250 4.39 9.39 2.40
N GLN A 251 5.72 9.40 2.30
CA GLN A 251 6.53 10.62 2.35
C GLN A 251 7.75 10.48 1.43
N GLY A 252 8.13 11.57 0.74
CA GLY A 252 9.30 11.59 -0.16
C GLY A 252 10.64 11.30 0.51
N HIS A 253 11.62 10.90 -0.30
CA HIS A 253 13.04 10.70 0.07
C HIS A 253 13.30 9.61 1.13
N ASN A 254 12.53 8.53 1.10
CA ASN A 254 12.66 7.44 2.07
C ASN A 254 13.03 6.14 1.37
N SER A 255 14.15 5.54 1.79
CA SER A 255 14.62 4.26 1.25
C SER A 255 14.10 3.08 2.06
N LEU A 256 13.76 1.97 1.38
CA LEU A 256 13.42 0.71 2.03
C LEU A 256 14.62 0.09 2.74
N GLY A 257 15.85 0.30 2.25
CA GLY A 257 17.09 -0.06 2.93
C GLY A 257 17.47 0.86 4.12
N GLY A 258 16.72 1.94 4.36
CA GLY A 258 17.06 2.98 5.33
C GLY A 258 15.89 3.40 6.22
N GLU A 259 15.24 4.51 5.89
CA GLU A 259 14.18 5.13 6.69
C GLU A 259 12.94 4.24 6.85
N MET A 260 12.60 3.48 5.81
CA MET A 260 11.47 2.54 5.77
C MET A 260 11.88 1.10 6.08
N LEU A 261 13.12 0.88 6.55
CA LEU A 261 13.63 -0.45 6.84
C LEU A 261 12.70 -1.16 7.83
N PRO A 262 12.17 -2.35 7.50
CA PRO A 262 11.16 -2.98 8.34
C PRO A 262 11.78 -3.63 9.59
N PRO A 263 10.99 -3.81 10.66
CA PRO A 263 11.42 -4.49 11.88
C PRO A 263 12.06 -5.85 11.63
N GLY A 264 13.15 -6.12 12.34
CA GLY A 264 13.88 -7.39 12.26
C GLY A 264 14.99 -7.44 11.21
N SER A 265 15.10 -6.42 10.35
CA SER A 265 16.22 -6.26 9.41
C SER A 265 17.56 -6.22 10.14
N LYS A 266 18.54 -6.97 9.63
CA LYS A 266 19.87 -7.11 10.26
C LYS A 266 20.88 -6.20 9.59
N GLN A 267 21.93 -5.88 10.33
CA GLN A 267 23.13 -5.27 9.76
C GLN A 267 23.71 -6.19 8.68
N TYR A 268 24.34 -5.59 7.68
CA TYR A 268 25.06 -6.31 6.65
C TYR A 268 26.28 -5.50 6.19
N GLU A 269 27.29 -6.19 5.68
CA GLU A 269 28.53 -5.57 5.19
C GLU A 269 28.53 -5.56 3.67
N MET A 270 28.89 -4.41 3.08
CA MET A 270 29.08 -4.23 1.64
C MET A 270 30.05 -3.09 1.37
N ASP A 271 30.95 -3.26 0.40
CA ASP A 271 31.92 -2.25 -0.03
C ASP A 271 32.77 -1.64 1.10
N GLY A 272 33.12 -2.46 2.10
CA GLY A 272 33.89 -2.01 3.27
C GLY A 272 33.07 -1.28 4.34
N TYR A 273 31.75 -1.15 4.17
CA TYR A 273 30.86 -0.53 5.15
C TYR A 273 29.90 -1.54 5.79
N THR A 274 29.64 -1.38 7.08
CA THR A 274 28.50 -2.01 7.75
C THR A 274 27.29 -1.09 7.64
N TYR A 275 26.20 -1.59 7.05
CA TYR A 275 24.92 -0.91 6.94
C TYR A 275 24.04 -1.22 8.15
N ALA A 276 23.24 -0.24 8.57
CA ALA A 276 22.38 -0.33 9.74
C ALA A 276 21.33 -1.45 9.62
N GLY A 277 21.13 -2.21 10.70
CA GLY A 277 19.91 -2.99 10.89
C GLY A 277 18.80 -2.11 11.45
N TYR A 278 17.58 -2.63 11.52
CA TYR A 278 16.45 -1.88 12.07
C TYR A 278 16.74 -1.40 13.50
N GLY A 279 16.51 -0.11 13.75
CA GLY A 279 16.79 0.53 15.04
C GLY A 279 18.24 0.98 15.25
N ASP A 280 19.16 0.67 14.33
CA ASP A 280 20.55 1.12 14.40
C ASP A 280 20.74 2.54 13.87
N SER A 281 21.92 3.11 14.17
CA SER A 281 22.38 4.43 13.76
C SER A 281 23.91 4.46 13.72
N PRO A 282 24.55 5.17 12.77
CA PRO A 282 23.96 5.88 11.62
C PRO A 282 23.63 4.92 10.46
N GLN A 283 23.26 5.44 9.29
CA GLN A 283 22.92 4.67 8.08
C GLN A 283 23.94 3.57 7.76
N ARG A 284 25.23 3.92 7.85
CA ARG A 284 26.36 3.01 7.69
C ARG A 284 27.62 3.56 8.36
N TRP A 285 28.58 2.70 8.66
CA TRP A 285 29.90 3.08 9.16
C TRP A 285 30.97 2.14 8.56
N GLU A 286 32.23 2.55 8.61
CA GLU A 286 33.33 1.76 8.07
C GLU A 286 33.48 0.45 8.88
N THR A 287 33.59 -0.68 8.19
CA THR A 287 33.56 -2.01 8.82
C THR A 287 34.75 -2.16 9.77
N GLY A 288 34.49 -2.69 10.97
CA GLY A 288 35.50 -2.82 12.02
C GLY A 288 35.77 -1.54 12.82
N THR A 289 35.07 -0.44 12.52
CA THR A 289 35.15 0.81 13.31
C THR A 289 33.98 0.97 14.27
N SER A 290 34.12 1.87 15.24
CA SER A 290 33.03 2.25 16.15
C SER A 290 32.03 3.18 15.45
N ARG A 291 30.74 2.81 15.48
CA ARG A 291 29.67 3.67 14.94
C ARG A 291 29.46 4.92 15.79
N MET A 292 29.35 6.08 15.13
CA MET A 292 28.97 7.35 15.75
C MET A 292 27.48 7.59 15.56
N ARG A 293 26.70 7.46 16.65
CA ARG A 293 25.24 7.63 16.60
C ARG A 293 24.86 9.04 16.14
N THR A 294 23.86 9.13 15.27
CA THR A 294 23.22 10.37 14.86
C THR A 294 21.77 10.39 15.33
N SER A 295 21.03 11.47 15.04
CA SER A 295 19.58 11.52 15.26
C SER A 295 18.79 10.60 14.32
N TRP A 296 19.39 10.18 13.21
CA TRP A 296 18.78 9.24 12.27
C TRP A 296 18.79 7.81 12.83
N ARG A 297 17.71 7.07 12.60
CA ARG A 297 17.58 5.65 12.96
C ARG A 297 16.95 4.88 11.81
N ALA A 298 17.49 3.71 11.49
CA ALA A 298 16.91 2.83 10.48
C ALA A 298 15.49 2.40 10.88
N GLY A 299 14.54 2.50 9.96
CA GLY A 299 13.13 2.20 10.17
C GLY A 299 12.30 3.31 10.84
N MET A 300 12.87 4.50 11.07
CA MET A 300 12.12 5.59 11.73
C MET A 300 10.86 6.04 10.97
N LYS A 301 10.87 5.99 9.62
CA LYS A 301 9.71 6.34 8.80
C LYS A 301 8.75 5.18 8.62
N TYR A 302 9.22 3.95 8.70
CA TYR A 302 8.32 2.80 8.87
C TYR A 302 7.48 2.98 10.14
N ASP A 303 8.14 3.25 11.28
CA ASP A 303 7.48 3.42 12.58
C ASP A 303 6.45 4.55 12.55
N GLU A 304 6.84 5.70 11.98
CA GLU A 304 5.97 6.88 11.83
C GLU A 304 4.75 6.58 10.94
N ASN A 305 4.94 5.96 9.77
CA ASN A 305 3.85 5.67 8.84
C ASN A 305 2.86 4.63 9.42
N VAL A 306 3.37 3.60 10.11
CA VAL A 306 2.53 2.62 10.81
C VAL A 306 1.77 3.28 11.95
N ALA A 307 2.42 4.13 12.75
CA ALA A 307 1.76 4.85 13.84
C ALA A 307 0.65 5.77 13.32
N ASN A 308 0.93 6.53 12.25
CA ASN A 308 -0.02 7.43 11.60
C ASN A 308 -1.28 6.68 11.14
N ALA A 309 -1.11 5.58 10.39
CA ALA A 309 -2.23 4.78 9.92
C ALA A 309 -3.02 4.15 11.08
N LYS A 310 -2.34 3.61 12.10
CA LYS A 310 -3.00 3.11 13.32
C LYS A 310 -3.79 4.19 14.05
N ASN A 311 -3.32 5.43 14.05
CA ASN A 311 -4.04 6.53 14.69
C ASN A 311 -5.35 6.86 13.99
N ILE A 312 -5.38 6.83 12.66
CA ILE A 312 -6.60 6.98 11.88
C ILE A 312 -7.57 5.83 12.20
N LEU A 313 -7.08 4.59 12.20
CA LEU A 313 -7.88 3.41 12.52
C LEU A 313 -8.48 3.45 13.92
N ARG A 314 -7.73 3.91 14.93
CA ARG A 314 -8.25 4.10 16.28
C ARG A 314 -9.36 5.14 16.37
N ASN A 315 -9.33 6.13 15.49
CA ASN A 315 -10.29 7.22 15.45
C ASN A 315 -11.20 7.11 14.22
N ILE A 316 -11.52 5.89 13.78
CA ILE A 316 -12.18 5.64 12.49
C ILE A 316 -13.45 6.47 12.28
N GLN A 317 -14.25 6.71 13.32
CA GLN A 317 -15.46 7.54 13.27
C GLN A 317 -15.20 9.00 12.83
N GLN A 318 -14.03 9.55 13.16
CA GLN A 318 -13.62 10.89 12.74
C GLN A 318 -13.26 10.93 11.25
N TYR A 319 -12.73 9.82 10.73
CA TYR A 319 -12.20 9.75 9.38
C TYR A 319 -13.20 9.18 8.38
N TYR A 320 -14.11 8.30 8.83
CA TYR A 320 -15.23 7.78 8.07
C TYR A 320 -16.53 7.96 8.87
N PRO A 321 -17.37 8.95 8.53
CA PRO A 321 -18.60 9.24 9.27
C PRO A 321 -19.53 8.01 9.35
N GLY A 322 -19.94 7.67 10.57
CA GLY A 322 -20.84 6.55 10.83
C GLY A 322 -20.15 5.18 10.96
N ALA A 323 -18.85 5.07 10.71
CA ALA A 323 -18.13 3.81 10.84
C ALA A 323 -18.15 3.28 12.29
N SER A 324 -18.62 2.05 12.47
CA SER A 324 -18.61 1.38 13.78
C SER A 324 -17.49 0.36 13.93
N THR A 325 -17.04 -0.26 12.84
CA THR A 325 -15.92 -1.21 12.78
C THR A 325 -15.14 -1.06 11.48
N TYR A 326 -13.96 -1.66 11.41
CA TYR A 326 -13.15 -1.70 10.18
C TYR A 326 -12.43 -3.04 10.01
N GLU A 327 -12.01 -3.29 8.76
CA GLU A 327 -11.21 -4.43 8.35
C GLU A 327 -10.08 -3.94 7.44
N VAL A 328 -8.82 -4.22 7.81
CA VAL A 328 -7.67 -3.97 6.93
C VAL A 328 -7.60 -5.07 5.89
N VAL A 329 -8.04 -4.76 4.66
CA VAL A 329 -8.16 -5.73 3.57
C VAL A 329 -6.94 -5.80 2.66
N GLY A 330 -6.16 -4.72 2.58
CA GLY A 330 -5.00 -4.72 1.70
C GLY A 330 -3.98 -3.63 1.95
N PHE A 331 -2.75 -3.92 1.51
CA PHE A 331 -1.63 -3.00 1.45
C PHE A 331 -1.27 -2.71 0.00
N VAL A 332 -0.95 -1.46 -0.29
CA VAL A 332 -0.49 -1.05 -1.62
C VAL A 332 0.86 -0.36 -1.47
N TRP A 333 1.84 -0.83 -2.23
CA TRP A 333 3.22 -0.36 -2.16
C TRP A 333 3.69 0.17 -3.50
N TRP A 334 4.19 1.41 -3.52
CA TRP A 334 4.88 1.98 -4.67
C TRP A 334 6.03 2.89 -4.24
N GLN A 335 7.25 2.36 -4.38
CA GLN A 335 8.49 2.95 -3.88
C GLN A 335 9.67 2.30 -4.61
N GLY A 336 10.85 2.92 -4.62
CA GLY A 336 12.11 2.28 -5.03
C GLY A 336 13.10 3.23 -5.70
N ASP A 337 12.67 4.45 -6.04
CA ASP A 337 13.50 5.51 -6.63
C ASP A 337 14.61 5.96 -5.67
N SER A 338 14.37 5.96 -4.36
CA SER A 338 15.42 6.25 -3.38
C SER A 338 16.46 5.12 -3.30
N ASP A 339 16.03 3.85 -3.29
CA ASP A 339 16.93 2.70 -3.14
C ASP A 339 17.84 2.48 -4.33
N ARG A 340 17.40 2.78 -5.56
CA ARG A 340 18.26 2.69 -6.75
C ARG A 340 19.46 3.64 -6.73
N ARG A 341 19.44 4.67 -5.85
CA ARG A 341 20.54 5.63 -5.70
C ARG A 341 21.64 5.13 -4.76
N VAL A 342 21.39 4.03 -4.04
CA VAL A 342 22.34 3.42 -3.11
C VAL A 342 22.48 1.94 -3.48
N PRO A 343 23.57 1.52 -4.17
CA PRO A 343 23.72 0.13 -4.63
C PRO A 343 23.53 -0.93 -3.54
N ALA A 344 23.98 -0.63 -2.32
CA ALA A 344 23.80 -1.52 -1.18
C ALA A 344 22.33 -1.69 -0.73
N TYR A 345 21.48 -0.68 -0.95
CA TYR A 345 20.04 -0.78 -0.69
C TYR A 345 19.34 -1.52 -1.82
N ALA A 346 19.66 -1.20 -3.08
CA ALA A 346 19.17 -1.94 -4.24
C ALA A 346 19.45 -3.46 -4.13
N ALA A 347 20.67 -3.83 -3.73
CA ALA A 347 21.08 -5.23 -3.55
C ALA A 347 20.33 -5.98 -2.42
N ARG A 348 19.66 -5.25 -1.51
CA ARG A 348 18.87 -5.82 -0.40
C ARG A 348 17.37 -5.58 -0.54
N TYR A 349 16.95 -4.98 -1.65
CA TYR A 349 15.59 -4.50 -1.81
C TYR A 349 14.56 -5.63 -1.69
N GLU A 350 14.81 -6.76 -2.35
CA GLU A 350 13.91 -7.93 -2.34
C GLU A 350 13.70 -8.49 -0.92
N GLU A 351 14.79 -8.75 -0.20
CA GLU A 351 14.74 -9.26 1.18
C GLU A 351 13.96 -8.30 2.09
N ASN A 352 14.23 -7.00 1.96
CA ASN A 352 13.56 -5.98 2.75
C ASN A 352 12.08 -5.85 2.38
N LEU A 353 11.72 -6.00 1.10
CA LEU A 353 10.32 -5.90 0.66
C LEU A 353 9.49 -7.08 1.16
N VAL A 354 10.02 -8.30 1.09
CA VAL A 354 9.38 -9.49 1.68
C VAL A 354 9.21 -9.30 3.20
N ARG A 355 10.21 -8.74 3.87
CA ARG A 355 10.14 -8.45 5.31
C ARG A 355 9.09 -7.38 5.63
N LEU A 356 8.99 -6.34 4.79
CA LEU A 356 8.01 -5.27 4.92
C LEU A 356 6.59 -5.83 4.87
N ILE A 357 6.28 -6.68 3.89
CA ILE A 357 4.96 -7.33 3.76
C ILE A 357 4.57 -8.06 5.04
N ASN A 358 5.49 -8.85 5.59
CA ASN A 358 5.25 -9.60 6.82
C ASN A 358 5.09 -8.67 8.03
N ALA A 359 5.88 -7.61 8.11
CA ALA A 359 5.82 -6.63 9.19
C ALA A 359 4.49 -5.86 9.19
N LEU A 360 4.00 -5.42 8.02
CA LEU A 360 2.71 -4.76 7.89
C LEU A 360 1.55 -5.67 8.30
N ARG A 361 1.51 -6.91 7.80
CA ARG A 361 0.49 -7.89 8.21
C ARG A 361 0.48 -8.12 9.72
N PHE A 362 1.66 -8.18 10.33
CA PHE A 362 1.79 -8.33 11.77
C PHE A 362 1.30 -7.09 12.52
N ASP A 363 1.80 -5.90 12.16
CA ASP A 363 1.53 -4.67 12.89
C ASP A 363 0.05 -4.27 12.83
N PHE A 364 -0.62 -4.52 11.70
CA PHE A 364 -2.06 -4.29 11.53
C PHE A 364 -2.92 -5.49 11.87
N ARG A 365 -2.33 -6.58 12.39
CA ARG A 365 -3.03 -7.83 12.77
C ARG A 365 -3.92 -8.35 11.63
N ALA A 366 -3.43 -8.25 10.40
CA ALA A 366 -4.15 -8.54 9.17
C ALA A 366 -3.41 -9.63 8.36
N PRO A 367 -3.38 -10.89 8.84
CA PRO A 367 -2.56 -11.95 8.25
C PRO A 367 -2.96 -12.33 6.82
N HIS A 368 -4.22 -12.10 6.43
CA HIS A 368 -4.73 -12.39 5.09
C HIS A 368 -4.92 -11.14 4.22
N ALA A 369 -4.54 -9.96 4.71
CA ALA A 369 -4.57 -8.75 3.90
C ALA A 369 -3.74 -8.94 2.63
N LYS A 370 -4.34 -8.61 1.50
CA LYS A 370 -3.74 -8.73 0.18
C LYS A 370 -2.69 -7.65 0.00
N VAL A 371 -1.70 -7.91 -0.84
CA VAL A 371 -0.65 -6.91 -1.12
C VAL A 371 -0.53 -6.73 -2.61
N VAL A 372 -0.53 -5.46 -3.04
CA VAL A 372 -0.16 -5.10 -4.39
C VAL A 372 1.10 -4.26 -4.36
N VAL A 373 2.08 -4.65 -5.17
CA VAL A 373 3.33 -3.94 -5.37
C VAL A 373 3.35 -3.41 -6.80
N ALA A 374 3.49 -2.11 -6.98
CA ALA A 374 3.86 -1.55 -8.28
C ALA A 374 5.39 -1.47 -8.38
N THR A 375 5.96 -1.91 -9.51
CA THR A 375 7.38 -1.69 -9.76
C THR A 375 7.69 -0.21 -9.91
N ILE A 376 8.94 0.19 -9.73
CA ILE A 376 9.43 1.40 -10.36
C ILE A 376 9.46 1.21 -11.88
N GLY A 377 9.18 2.28 -12.63
CA GLY A 377 9.02 2.23 -14.08
C GLY A 377 9.84 3.26 -14.83
N GLN A 378 10.66 4.07 -14.14
CA GLN A 378 11.54 5.07 -14.75
C GLN A 378 12.43 4.43 -15.82
N ASP A 379 12.62 5.13 -16.93
CA ASP A 379 13.30 4.66 -18.16
C ASP A 379 12.60 3.50 -18.90
N GLY A 380 11.40 3.09 -18.46
CA GLY A 380 10.59 2.08 -19.13
C GLY A 380 11.35 0.78 -19.39
N MET A 381 11.28 0.27 -20.63
CA MET A 381 11.98 -0.96 -21.04
C MET A 381 13.51 -0.76 -21.22
N ASP A 382 13.96 0.48 -21.27
CA ASP A 382 15.38 0.83 -21.40
C ASP A 382 16.10 0.95 -20.06
N MET A 383 15.40 0.73 -18.95
CA MET A 383 15.93 0.69 -17.59
C MET A 383 17.15 -0.22 -17.42
N ARG A 384 18.21 0.25 -16.75
CA ARG A 384 19.46 -0.50 -16.47
C ARG A 384 19.98 -0.25 -15.06
N GLY A 385 21.01 -1.00 -14.66
CA GLY A 385 21.74 -0.81 -13.41
C GLY A 385 20.85 -0.97 -12.18
N ALA A 386 21.12 -0.19 -11.13
CA ALA A 386 20.37 -0.28 -9.87
C ALA A 386 18.87 -0.02 -10.01
N THR A 387 18.42 0.75 -11.02
CA THR A 387 16.99 0.88 -11.33
C THR A 387 16.39 -0.46 -11.74
N LEU A 388 17.07 -1.19 -12.64
CA LEU A 388 16.65 -2.52 -13.07
C LEU A 388 16.73 -3.53 -11.92
N ASP A 389 17.75 -3.44 -11.07
CA ASP A 389 17.89 -4.33 -9.91
C ASP A 389 16.71 -4.19 -8.94
N VAL A 390 16.29 -2.95 -8.65
CA VAL A 390 15.11 -2.68 -7.79
C VAL A 390 13.82 -3.15 -8.47
N ALA A 391 13.62 -2.84 -9.75
CA ALA A 391 12.43 -3.30 -10.47
C ALA A 391 12.34 -4.83 -10.54
N GLN A 392 13.47 -5.52 -10.76
CA GLN A 392 13.51 -6.98 -10.77
C GLN A 392 13.26 -7.56 -9.37
N ALA A 393 13.83 -6.96 -8.32
CA ALA A 393 13.55 -7.33 -6.94
C ALA A 393 12.05 -7.22 -6.61
N GLN A 394 11.35 -6.22 -7.15
CA GLN A 394 9.90 -6.09 -7.03
C GLN A 394 9.17 -7.20 -7.81
N MET A 395 9.55 -7.45 -9.05
CA MET A 395 8.97 -8.49 -9.89
C MET A 395 9.14 -9.90 -9.30
N ASN A 396 10.24 -10.17 -8.61
CA ASN A 396 10.53 -11.47 -8.00
C ASN A 396 9.48 -11.87 -6.94
N LEU A 397 8.76 -10.92 -6.33
CA LEU A 397 7.65 -11.25 -5.41
C LEU A 397 6.49 -11.96 -6.10
N GLY A 398 6.37 -11.87 -7.43
CA GLY A 398 5.42 -12.63 -8.22
C GLY A 398 5.86 -14.07 -8.51
N SER A 399 7.09 -14.46 -8.17
CA SER A 399 7.59 -15.84 -8.31
C SER A 399 7.03 -16.72 -7.19
N PHE A 400 6.04 -17.57 -7.52
CA PHE A 400 5.48 -18.51 -6.54
C PHE A 400 6.39 -19.72 -6.26
N ASP A 401 7.42 -19.95 -7.08
CA ASP A 401 8.44 -20.96 -6.80
C ASP A 401 9.34 -20.48 -5.65
N ASP A 402 9.75 -19.21 -5.67
CA ASP A 402 10.58 -18.62 -4.62
C ASP A 402 9.74 -18.20 -3.39
N TYR A 403 8.49 -17.77 -3.62
CA TYR A 403 7.58 -17.33 -2.58
C TYR A 403 6.19 -17.98 -2.68
N PRO A 404 6.04 -19.28 -2.35
CA PRO A 404 4.75 -19.97 -2.42
C PRO A 404 3.64 -19.31 -1.60
N GLN A 405 3.98 -18.66 -0.48
CA GLN A 405 3.03 -17.92 0.35
C GLN A 405 2.40 -16.69 -0.32
N HIS A 406 3.00 -16.21 -1.42
CA HIS A 406 2.48 -15.07 -2.19
C HIS A 406 1.36 -15.46 -3.16
N GLN A 407 1.20 -16.75 -3.49
CA GLN A 407 0.14 -17.21 -4.38
C GLN A 407 -1.24 -16.82 -3.85
N GLY A 408 -1.99 -16.04 -4.65
CA GLY A 408 -3.32 -15.53 -4.29
C GLY A 408 -3.32 -14.50 -3.15
N ASN A 409 -2.17 -14.00 -2.71
CA ASN A 409 -2.02 -13.07 -1.60
C ASN A 409 -1.20 -11.83 -1.92
N VAL A 410 -0.32 -11.91 -2.91
CA VAL A 410 0.51 -10.80 -3.38
C VAL A 410 0.50 -10.80 -4.90
N GLU A 411 0.33 -9.63 -5.49
CA GLU A 411 0.44 -9.41 -6.93
C GLU A 411 1.41 -8.24 -7.19
N VAL A 412 2.16 -8.35 -8.28
CA VAL A 412 3.13 -7.32 -8.71
C VAL A 412 2.68 -6.78 -10.06
N VAL A 413 2.64 -5.45 -10.17
CA VAL A 413 2.30 -4.72 -11.37
C VAL A 413 3.57 -4.16 -11.98
N ASP A 414 3.87 -4.58 -13.22
CA ASP A 414 4.95 -3.99 -14.01
C ASP A 414 4.53 -2.63 -14.58
N THR A 415 5.16 -1.57 -14.10
CA THR A 415 4.80 -0.20 -14.46
C THR A 415 5.62 0.36 -15.62
N ARG A 416 6.55 -0.41 -16.19
CA ARG A 416 7.45 0.08 -17.27
C ARG A 416 6.69 0.57 -18.50
N GLY A 417 5.55 -0.04 -18.82
CA GLY A 417 4.67 0.39 -19.92
C GLY A 417 4.01 1.76 -19.70
N SER A 418 3.91 2.22 -18.45
CA SER A 418 3.35 3.53 -18.10
C SER A 418 4.37 4.67 -18.14
N TRP A 419 5.64 4.41 -18.41
CA TRP A 419 6.63 5.46 -18.58
C TRP A 419 6.32 6.32 -19.82
N ARG A 420 6.31 7.65 -19.66
CA ARG A 420 6.03 8.61 -20.75
C ARG A 420 7.26 9.40 -21.20
N GLY A 421 8.44 8.99 -20.77
CA GLY A 421 9.68 9.70 -21.04
C GLY A 421 9.92 10.84 -20.04
N PRO A 422 11.05 11.54 -20.16
CA PRO A 422 11.45 12.60 -19.25
C PRO A 422 10.68 13.92 -19.46
N TYR A 423 9.72 13.95 -20.40
CA TYR A 423 8.91 15.14 -20.65
C TYR A 423 8.09 15.49 -19.41
N GLN A 424 8.09 16.78 -19.09
CA GLN A 424 7.49 17.31 -17.88
C GLN A 424 6.48 18.41 -18.25
N PRO A 425 5.17 18.12 -18.21
CA PRO A 425 4.16 19.12 -18.54
C PRO A 425 4.20 20.35 -17.62
N GLY A 426 4.69 20.21 -16.39
CA GLY A 426 4.81 21.32 -15.43
C GLY A 426 6.10 22.15 -15.53
N HIS A 427 7.06 21.73 -16.36
CA HIS A 427 8.42 22.28 -16.39
C HIS A 427 8.93 22.54 -17.81
N GLU A 428 8.03 22.95 -18.72
CA GLU A 428 8.43 23.32 -20.09
C GLU A 428 9.51 24.42 -20.08
N GLY A 429 10.72 24.07 -20.54
CA GLY A 429 11.86 24.99 -20.61
C GLY A 429 12.81 24.97 -19.41
N ASP A 430 12.54 24.18 -18.37
CA ASP A 430 13.51 23.96 -17.29
C ASP A 430 14.51 22.86 -17.66
N HIS A 431 15.55 23.26 -18.40
CA HIS A 431 16.62 22.38 -18.83
C HIS A 431 17.51 21.84 -17.68
N ASN A 432 17.30 22.29 -16.43
CA ASN A 432 18.04 21.78 -15.27
C ASN A 432 17.27 20.69 -14.51
N TYR A 433 16.00 20.46 -14.84
CA TYR A 433 15.18 19.38 -14.29
C TYR A 433 15.38 18.06 -15.09
N LEU A 434 16.64 17.73 -15.36
CA LEU A 434 17.02 16.52 -16.10
C LEU A 434 16.77 15.29 -15.20
N ASP A 435 16.18 14.23 -15.79
CA ASP A 435 15.70 12.97 -15.19
C ASP A 435 14.30 12.98 -14.54
N GLY A 436 13.60 14.14 -14.50
CA GLY A 436 12.18 14.23 -14.11
C GLY A 436 11.76 13.35 -12.92
N PRO A 437 12.16 13.66 -11.67
CA PRO A 437 11.63 12.98 -10.49
C PRO A 437 10.10 12.87 -10.55
N HIS A 438 9.55 11.80 -9.97
CA HIS A 438 8.12 11.52 -9.97
C HIS A 438 7.47 11.36 -11.36
N TYR A 439 8.10 10.63 -12.27
CA TYR A 439 7.55 10.34 -13.60
C TYR A 439 7.28 11.60 -14.42
N GLY A 440 8.15 12.61 -14.26
CA GLY A 440 8.02 13.90 -14.91
C GLY A 440 6.71 14.63 -14.60
N ASN A 441 6.06 14.34 -13.47
CA ASN A 441 4.72 14.82 -13.15
C ASN A 441 3.61 14.37 -14.13
N ASN A 442 3.85 13.30 -14.88
CA ASN A 442 2.88 12.81 -15.86
C ASN A 442 1.67 12.14 -15.19
N ALA A 443 0.52 12.81 -15.21
CA ALA A 443 -0.74 12.36 -14.65
C ALA A 443 -1.22 11.02 -15.21
N GLU A 444 -1.07 10.79 -16.52
CA GLU A 444 -1.48 9.54 -17.18
C GLU A 444 -0.75 8.34 -16.58
N THR A 445 0.53 8.48 -16.22
CA THR A 445 1.31 7.44 -15.53
C THR A 445 0.69 7.07 -14.18
N PHE A 446 0.33 8.07 -13.35
CA PHE A 446 -0.27 7.80 -12.04
C PHE A 446 -1.66 7.17 -12.16
N MET A 447 -2.45 7.59 -13.15
CA MET A 447 -3.76 7.00 -13.42
C MET A 447 -3.64 5.54 -13.87
N GLU A 448 -2.75 5.22 -14.80
CA GLU A 448 -2.54 3.85 -15.26
C GLU A 448 -2.01 2.93 -14.17
N VAL A 449 -1.02 3.37 -13.40
CA VAL A 449 -0.49 2.59 -12.29
C VAL A 449 -1.55 2.39 -11.21
N GLY A 450 -2.35 3.42 -10.90
CA GLY A 450 -3.50 3.29 -10.00
C GLY A 450 -4.56 2.30 -10.52
N ASN A 451 -4.85 2.32 -11.83
CA ASN A 451 -5.77 1.38 -12.48
C ASN A 451 -5.28 -0.05 -12.34
N ALA A 452 -4.02 -0.26 -12.66
CA ALA A 452 -3.38 -1.56 -12.64
C ALA A 452 -3.31 -2.12 -11.21
N MET A 453 -2.91 -1.29 -10.23
CA MET A 453 -2.90 -1.70 -8.83
C MET A 453 -4.30 -2.01 -8.31
N GLY A 454 -5.32 -1.24 -8.70
CA GLY A 454 -6.70 -1.49 -8.34
C GLY A 454 -7.20 -2.82 -8.92
N LEU A 455 -6.94 -3.06 -10.20
CA LEU A 455 -7.27 -4.31 -10.89
C LEU A 455 -6.64 -5.53 -10.23
N SER A 456 -5.35 -5.46 -9.92
CA SER A 456 -4.64 -6.53 -9.21
C SER A 456 -5.22 -6.76 -7.81
N MET A 457 -5.49 -5.70 -7.06
CA MET A 457 -6.12 -5.83 -5.74
C MET A 457 -7.49 -6.50 -5.84
N ALA A 458 -8.30 -6.10 -6.82
CA ALA A 458 -9.61 -6.70 -7.08
C ALA A 458 -9.51 -8.20 -7.39
N ARG A 459 -8.53 -8.63 -8.19
CA ARG A 459 -8.28 -10.05 -8.48
C ARG A 459 -7.87 -10.87 -7.26
N LEU A 460 -7.13 -10.26 -6.34
CA LEU A 460 -6.70 -10.94 -5.12
C LEU A 460 -7.86 -11.12 -4.11
N LEU A 461 -8.89 -10.29 -4.20
CA LEU A 461 -10.02 -10.25 -3.26
C LEU A 461 -11.23 -11.09 -3.72
N ILE A 462 -11.27 -11.49 -4.99
CA ILE A 462 -12.36 -12.21 -5.65
C ILE A 462 -11.89 -13.62 -6.04
#